data_AF-A0AAW4ISW9-F1
#
_entry.id   AF-A0AAW4ISW9-F1
#
_cell.length_a   1.000
_cell.length_b   1.000
_cell.length_c   1.000
_cell.angle_alpha   90.00
_cell.angle_beta   90.00
_cell.angle_gamma   90.00
#
_symmetry.space_group_name_H-M   'P 1'
#
loop_
_entity.id
_entity.type
_entity.pdbx_description
1 polymer ?
#
loop_
_entity_poly.entity_id
_entity_poly.type
_entity_poly.pdbx_seq_one_letter_code
_entity_poly.pdbx_strand_id
1 'polypeptide(L)'
;MDLVKVSKNIVDRVQERFSDLKVDKPLSNLIEEEIKRECIGTDQSNQCTQEINLKDILPPGMDLDNGEIYDIETGETVKEL
;
A
#
# COMPACT_ATOMS: atom_id res chain seq x y z
N MET A 1 -34.07 45.07 17.02
CA MET A 1 -32.98 44.06 17.01
C MET A 1 -31.80 44.70 16.31
N ASP A 2 -30.63 44.74 16.97
CA ASP A 2 -29.44 45.38 16.41
C ASP A 2 -28.70 44.40 15.50
N LEU A 3 -28.86 44.58 14.18
CA LEU A 3 -28.26 43.75 13.14
C LEU A 3 -26.72 43.76 13.20
N VAL A 4 -26.11 44.86 13.62
CA VAL A 4 -24.64 44.98 13.73
C VAL A 4 -24.14 44.16 14.92
N LYS A 5 -24.88 44.15 16.02
CA LYS A 5 -24.57 43.30 17.18
C LYS A 5 -24.73 41.82 16.84
N VAL A 6 -25.77 41.48 16.07
CA VAL A 6 -26.00 40.11 15.61
C VAL A 6 -24.89 39.64 14.67
N SER A 7 -24.46 40.47 13.72
CA SER A 7 -23.38 40.10 12.79
C SER A 7 -22.04 39.87 13.49
N LYS A 8 -21.67 40.73 14.44
CA LYS A 8 -20.45 40.55 15.26
C LYS A 8 -20.47 39.24 16.03
N ASN A 9 -21.57 38.94 16.71
CA ASN A 9 -21.71 37.68 17.46
C ASN A 9 -21.64 36.43 16.56
N ILE A 10 -22.13 36.52 15.32
CA ILE A 10 -22.01 35.43 14.35
C ILE A 10 -20.54 35.24 13.95
N VAL A 11 -19.84 36.34 13.65
CA VAL A 11 -18.41 36.30 13.29
C VAL A 11 -17.58 35.69 14.40
N ASP A 12 -17.77 36.14 15.65
CA ASP A 12 -17.02 35.64 16.81
C ASP A 12 -17.23 34.12 16.99
N ARG A 13 -18.48 33.65 16.91
CA ARG A 13 -18.81 32.21 17.02
C ARG A 13 -18.24 31.37 15.89
N VAL A 14 -18.21 31.90 14.67
CA VAL A 14 -17.64 31.18 13.51
C VAL A 14 -16.12 31.08 13.69
N GLN A 15 -15.46 32.15 14.10
CA GLN A 15 -14.01 32.17 14.31
C GLN A 15 -13.58 31.22 15.44
N GLU A 16 -14.32 31.19 16.54
CA GLU A 16 -14.09 30.25 17.66
C GLU A 16 -14.15 28.79 17.17
N ARG A 17 -15.21 28.43 16.45
CA ARG A 17 -15.39 27.07 15.91
C ARG A 17 -14.31 26.69 14.90
N PHE A 18 -13.85 27.63 14.08
CA PHE A 18 -12.79 27.38 13.10
C PHE A 18 -11.43 27.20 13.77
N SER A 19 -11.20 27.88 14.90
CA SER A 19 -9.96 27.75 15.70
C SER A 19 -9.89 26.41 16.42
N ASP A 20 -11.05 25.89 16.86
CA ASP A 20 -11.17 24.57 17.47
C ASP A 20 -11.25 23.42 16.45
N LEU A 21 -11.38 23.74 15.16
CA LEU A 21 -11.43 22.74 14.10
C LEU A 21 -10.04 22.11 13.91
N LYS A 22 -9.77 21.07 14.70
CA LYS A 22 -8.62 20.21 14.51
C LYS A 22 -8.93 19.22 13.40
N VAL A 23 -8.11 19.24 12.36
CA VAL A 23 -8.05 18.11 11.43
C VAL A 23 -7.22 17.03 12.14
N ASP A 24 -7.87 15.95 12.57
CA ASP A 24 -7.23 14.85 13.32
C ASP A 24 -6.03 14.22 12.59
N LYS A 25 -6.00 14.35 11.26
CA LYS A 25 -4.89 13.93 10.42
C LYS A 25 -4.36 15.12 9.60
N PRO A 26 -3.03 15.22 9.43
CA PRO A 26 -2.45 16.11 8.44
C PRO A 26 -3.08 15.88 7.06
N LEU A 27 -3.27 16.96 6.28
CA LEU A 27 -3.78 16.86 4.92
C LEU A 27 -2.93 15.92 4.05
N SER A 28 -1.62 15.85 4.29
CA SER A 28 -0.71 14.91 3.64
C SER A 28 -1.12 13.46 3.84
N ASN A 29 -1.58 13.09 5.05
CA ASN A 29 -1.97 11.72 5.37
C ASN A 29 -3.30 11.36 4.70
N LEU A 30 -4.22 12.33 4.59
CA LEU A 30 -5.48 12.15 3.87
C LEU A 30 -5.24 11.96 2.36
N ILE A 31 -4.30 12.73 1.79
CA ILE A 31 -3.91 12.59 0.38
C ILE A 31 -3.25 11.23 0.13
N GLU A 32 -2.36 10.77 1.02
CA GLU A 32 -1.71 9.46 0.89
C GLU A 32 -2.71 8.31 0.97
N GLU A 33 -3.69 8.35 1.89
CA GLU A 33 -4.75 7.33 1.99
C GLU A 33 -5.59 7.28 0.71
N GLU A 34 -5.89 8.43 0.10
CA GLU A 34 -6.70 8.47 -1.12
C GLU A 34 -5.92 8.03 -2.37
N ILE A 35 -4.64 8.38 -2.46
CA ILE A 35 -3.74 7.84 -3.49
C ILE A 35 -3.66 6.33 -3.36
N LYS A 36 -3.49 5.80 -2.14
CA LYS A 36 -3.46 4.35 -1.91
C LYS A 36 -4.76 3.72 -2.40
N ARG A 37 -5.93 4.22 -1.99
CA ARG A 37 -7.24 3.71 -2.40
C ARG A 37 -7.45 3.69 -3.92
N GLU A 38 -7.04 4.75 -4.62
CA GLU A 38 -7.16 4.84 -6.08
C GLU A 38 -6.16 3.93 -6.79
N CYS A 39 -4.94 3.78 -6.25
CA CYS A 39 -3.86 3.02 -6.86
C CYS A 39 -3.84 1.52 -6.50
N ILE A 40 -4.75 1.00 -5.66
CA ILE A 40 -4.82 -0.44 -5.28
C ILE A 40 -4.98 -1.36 -6.51
N GLY A 41 -5.43 -0.84 -7.66
CA GLY A 41 -5.73 -1.65 -8.85
C GLY A 41 -4.69 -1.64 -9.97
N THR A 42 -3.61 -0.85 -9.91
CA THR A 42 -2.72 -0.65 -11.08
C THR A 42 -1.26 -1.04 -10.82
N ASP A 43 -0.87 -1.21 -9.57
CA ASP A 43 0.45 -1.71 -9.23
C ASP A 43 0.43 -3.25 -9.19
N GLN A 44 0.61 -3.88 -10.34
CA GLN A 44 0.91 -5.31 -10.41
C GLN A 44 2.29 -5.66 -9.81
N SER A 45 3.12 -4.70 -9.36
CA SER A 45 4.33 -5.05 -8.58
C SER A 45 3.98 -5.49 -7.15
N ASN A 46 2.78 -5.12 -6.68
CA ASN A 46 2.18 -5.68 -5.48
C ASN A 46 1.34 -6.93 -5.79
N GLN A 47 1.59 -7.57 -6.96
CA GLN A 47 1.26 -8.98 -7.12
C GLN A 47 1.74 -9.65 -5.86
N CYS A 48 0.77 -10.19 -5.11
CA CYS A 48 0.98 -11.21 -4.12
C CYS A 48 2.21 -11.98 -4.57
N THR A 49 3.31 -11.84 -3.83
CA THR A 49 4.40 -12.79 -3.90
C THR A 49 3.75 -14.10 -3.44
N GLN A 50 2.97 -14.72 -4.31
CA GLN A 50 3.02 -16.15 -4.42
C GLN A 50 4.51 -16.34 -4.64
N GLU A 51 5.23 -16.70 -3.58
CA GLU A 51 6.38 -17.56 -3.75
C GLU A 51 5.86 -18.64 -4.69
N ILE A 52 6.14 -18.48 -5.98
CA ILE A 52 6.08 -19.61 -6.89
C ILE A 52 7.17 -20.46 -6.31
N ASN A 53 6.78 -21.38 -5.43
CA ASN A 53 7.67 -22.34 -4.86
C ASN A 53 8.16 -23.13 -6.07
N LEU A 54 9.36 -22.79 -6.55
CA LEU A 54 9.87 -23.31 -7.81
C LEU A 54 9.87 -24.84 -7.77
N LYS A 55 10.02 -25.44 -6.58
CA LYS A 55 9.89 -26.88 -6.33
C LYS A 55 8.56 -27.47 -6.80
N ASP A 56 7.45 -26.72 -6.72
CA ASP A 56 6.11 -27.19 -7.13
C ASP A 56 5.88 -27.14 -8.65
N ILE A 57 6.80 -26.52 -9.40
CA ILE A 57 6.76 -26.46 -10.88
C ILE A 57 7.90 -27.25 -11.54
N LEU A 58 8.85 -27.77 -10.76
CA LEU A 58 9.94 -28.57 -11.30
C LEU A 58 9.43 -29.91 -11.85
N PRO A 59 9.97 -30.38 -12.99
CA PRO A 59 9.71 -31.74 -13.46
C PRO A 59 10.10 -32.78 -12.39
N PRO A 60 9.41 -33.93 -12.35
CA PRO A 60 9.85 -35.05 -11.52
C PRO A 60 11.31 -35.43 -11.85
N GLY A 61 12.11 -35.67 -10.82
CA GLY A 61 13.54 -36.00 -10.99
C GLY A 61 14.48 -34.79 -10.97
N MET A 62 13.96 -33.56 -10.83
CA MET A 62 14.76 -32.35 -10.67
C MET A 62 14.52 -31.70 -9.30
N ASP A 63 15.56 -31.08 -8.73
CA ASP A 63 15.44 -30.25 -7.52
C ASP A 63 16.14 -28.91 -7.71
N LEU A 64 15.75 -27.93 -6.90
CA LEU A 64 16.38 -26.63 -6.76
C LEU A 64 17.10 -26.57 -5.42
N ASP A 65 18.41 -26.37 -5.47
CA ASP A 65 19.24 -26.06 -4.30
C ASP A 65 20.18 -24.90 -4.62
N ASN A 66 20.31 -23.97 -3.67
CA ASN A 66 21.20 -22.80 -3.77
C ASN A 66 21.14 -21.99 -5.10
N GLY A 67 19.97 -21.93 -5.76
CA GLY A 67 19.81 -21.23 -7.05
C GLY A 67 20.17 -22.06 -8.28
N GLU A 68 20.52 -23.32 -8.11
CA GLU A 68 20.86 -24.26 -9.17
C GLU A 68 19.80 -25.36 -9.29
N ILE A 69 19.37 -25.64 -10.51
CA ILE A 69 18.50 -26.77 -10.83
C ILE A 69 19.39 -27.92 -11.31
N TYR A 70 19.25 -29.07 -10.67
CA TYR A 70 20.01 -30.27 -11.00
C TYR A 70 19.11 -31.51 -11.10
N ASP A 71 19.61 -32.52 -11.82
CA ASP A 71 18.96 -33.83 -11.91
C ASP A 71 19.32 -34.67 -10.67
N ILE A 72 18.31 -35.22 -9.99
CA ILE A 72 18.47 -35.96 -8.74
C ILE A 72 19.15 -37.32 -8.97
N GLU A 73 18.94 -37.94 -10.14
CA GLU A 73 19.50 -39.26 -10.46
C GLU A 73 20.97 -39.16 -10.88
N THR A 74 21.32 -38.15 -11.68
CA THR A 74 22.68 -37.98 -12.20
C THR A 74 23.56 -37.05 -11.36
N GLY A 75 22.94 -36.13 -10.61
CA GLY A 75 23.63 -35.07 -9.86
C GLY A 75 24.19 -33.95 -10.74
N GLU A 76 23.84 -33.91 -12.03
CA GLU A 76 24.33 -32.88 -12.96
C GLU A 76 23.50 -31.60 -12.89
N THR A 77 24.17 -30.45 -12.82
CA THR A 77 23.51 -29.14 -12.92
C THR A 77 22.95 -28.94 -14.32
N VAL A 78 21.64 -28.74 -14.41
CA VAL A 78 20.91 -28.48 -15.65
C VAL A 78 20.89 -26.99 -15.95
N LYS A 79 20.77 -26.14 -14.92
CA LYS A 79 20.67 -24.68 -15.07
C LYS A 79 20.97 -23.91 -13.77
N GLU A 80 21.69 -22.79 -13.89
CA GLU A 80 21.82 -21.75 -12.84
C GLU A 80 20.77 -20.64 -13.07
N LEU A 81 20.17 -20.12 -11.99
CA LEU A 81 19.12 -19.09 -12.04
C LEU A 81 19.64 -17.66 -11.83
#